data_AF-A0A7S4GIZ9-F1
#
_entry.id   AF-A0A7S4GIZ9-F1
#
_cell.length_a   1.000
_cell.length_b   1.000
_cell.length_c   1.000
_cell.angle_alpha   90.00
_cell.angle_beta   90.00
_cell.angle_gamma   90.00
#
_symmetry.space_group_name_H-M   'P 1'
#
loop_
_entity.id
_entity.type
_entity.pdbx_description
1 polymer ?
#
loop_
_entity_poly.entity_id
_entity_poly.type
_entity_poly.pdbx_seq_one_letter_code
_entity_poly.pdbx_strand_id
1 'polypeptide(L)'
;VKDLFPKATVPAHSNWYVGAFQFAYEPGTPEQKFIHRFMTARTFDASKDNCSTPVDCNYRRDNMTCFKGMCGRSAARMHQAFSPAMYWNYTINKWGLDEELGKSFSTVAESDWMANIGARMFMQDTAGHDNIMFLSGAVTTAATVAAWLLGRRYFGAKYKLE
;
A
#
# COMPACT_ATOMS: atom_id res chain seq x y z
N VAL A 1 9.89 -11.07 35.58
CA VAL A 1 9.33 -9.79 35.06
C VAL A 1 10.34 -8.96 34.27
N LYS A 2 11.62 -8.87 34.66
CA LYS A 2 12.64 -8.12 33.89
C LYS A 2 12.93 -8.66 32.48
N ASP A 3 12.82 -9.97 32.25
CA ASP A 3 13.08 -10.58 30.92
C ASP A 3 11.87 -10.57 29.95
N LEU A 4 10.72 -10.06 30.42
CA LEU A 4 9.50 -9.97 29.60
C LEU A 4 9.45 -8.71 28.75
N PHE A 5 10.35 -7.74 28.93
CA PHE A 5 10.44 -6.56 28.09
C PHE A 5 11.38 -6.81 26.92
N PRO A 6 10.89 -7.05 25.69
CA PRO A 6 11.78 -6.99 24.55
C PRO A 6 12.36 -5.58 24.47
N LYS A 7 13.54 -5.43 23.87
CA LYS A 7 13.87 -4.19 23.16
C LYS A 7 12.82 -4.04 22.07
N ALA A 8 11.64 -3.56 22.43
CA ALA A 8 10.64 -3.15 21.46
C ALA A 8 11.31 -1.99 20.73
N THR A 9 11.85 -2.27 19.57
CA THR A 9 12.46 -1.27 18.71
C THR A 9 11.37 -0.29 18.38
N VAL A 10 11.42 0.87 19.05
CA VAL A 10 10.63 2.03 18.68
C VAL A 10 10.95 2.28 17.20
N PRO A 11 9.94 2.40 16.32
CA PRO A 11 10.21 2.72 14.93
C PRO A 11 11.09 3.98 14.88
N ALA A 12 12.17 3.92 14.11
CA ALA A 12 13.22 4.96 14.09
C ALA A 12 12.66 6.37 13.79
N HIS A 13 11.49 6.43 13.15
CA HIS A 13 10.62 7.58 13.08
C HIS A 13 9.19 7.12 13.45
N SER A 14 8.60 7.66 14.50
CA SER A 14 7.21 7.37 14.86
C SER A 14 6.27 8.19 13.96
N ASN A 15 5.37 7.53 13.23
CA ASN A 15 4.28 8.19 12.55
C ASN A 15 2.97 7.87 13.27
N TRP A 16 2.32 8.89 13.84
CA TRP A 16 1.04 8.72 14.54
C TRP A 16 -0.17 8.77 13.59
N TYR A 17 0.09 8.79 12.28
CA TYR A 17 -0.94 8.61 11.27
C TYR A 17 -1.65 7.26 11.45
N VAL A 18 -2.98 7.28 11.45
CA VAL A 18 -3.80 6.09 11.72
C VAL A 18 -3.85 5.10 10.54
N GLY A 19 -3.40 5.53 9.35
CA GLY A 19 -3.51 4.76 8.11
C GLY A 19 -4.96 4.57 7.65
N ALA A 20 -5.15 4.14 6.40
CA ALA A 20 -6.43 3.63 5.94
C ALA A 20 -6.82 2.34 6.68
N PHE A 21 -8.06 2.29 7.17
CA PHE A 21 -8.64 1.03 7.63
C PHE A 21 -8.84 0.09 6.44
N GLN A 22 -8.33 -1.14 6.55
CA GLN A 22 -8.51 -2.19 5.55
C GLN A 22 -9.00 -3.46 6.24
N PHE A 23 -9.83 -4.24 5.54
CA PHE A 23 -10.13 -5.64 5.92
C PHE A 23 -8.89 -6.52 5.64
N ALA A 24 -7.75 -6.17 6.22
CA ALA A 24 -6.50 -6.90 6.04
C ALA A 24 -6.35 -8.02 7.07
N TYR A 25 -5.58 -9.05 6.71
CA TYR A 25 -5.26 -10.21 7.55
C TYR A 25 -4.40 -9.84 8.79
N GLU A 26 -3.71 -8.69 8.75
CA GLU A 26 -2.99 -8.13 9.89
C GLU A 26 -3.50 -6.72 10.23
N PRO A 27 -4.35 -6.57 11.26
CA PRO A 27 -4.89 -5.26 11.61
C PRO A 27 -3.82 -4.34 12.23
N GLY A 28 -3.85 -3.08 11.81
CA GLY A 28 -3.22 -1.93 12.47
C GLY A 28 -1.83 -1.53 11.99
N THR A 29 -1.48 -0.26 12.22
CA THR A 29 -0.16 0.32 11.90
C THR A 29 0.95 -0.26 12.79
N PRO A 30 2.23 -0.15 12.41
CA PRO A 30 3.35 -0.57 13.25
C PRO A 30 3.29 0.00 14.68
N GLU A 31 2.88 1.27 14.83
CA GLU A 31 2.71 1.97 16.10
C GLU A 31 1.58 1.38 16.93
N GLN A 32 0.43 1.10 16.31
CA GLN A 32 -0.68 0.42 17.00
C GLN A 32 -0.27 -0.97 17.48
N LYS A 33 0.43 -1.74 16.64
CA LYS A 33 0.99 -3.05 16.99
C LYS A 33 1.98 -2.95 18.15
N PHE A 34 2.83 -1.93 18.16
CA PHE A 34 3.75 -1.65 19.26
C PHE A 34 3.00 -1.37 20.56
N ILE A 35 2.04 -0.45 20.57
CA ILE A 35 1.25 -0.10 21.75
C ILE A 35 0.51 -1.34 22.28
N HIS A 36 -0.13 -2.10 21.40
CA HIS A 36 -0.83 -3.31 21.79
C HIS A 36 0.11 -4.35 22.41
N ARG A 37 1.30 -4.58 21.84
CA ARG A 37 2.30 -5.48 22.42
C ARG A 37 2.84 -4.97 23.76
N PHE A 38 3.07 -3.67 23.88
CA PHE A 38 3.50 -3.04 25.13
C PHE A 38 2.45 -3.22 26.23
N MET A 39 1.18 -2.91 25.94
CA MET A 39 0.07 -3.08 26.88
C MET A 39 -0.18 -4.55 27.22
N THR A 40 -0.04 -5.43 26.23
CA THR A 40 -0.09 -6.89 26.45
C THR A 40 0.97 -7.30 27.45
N ALA A 41 2.24 -6.93 27.23
CA ALA A 41 3.33 -7.28 28.15
C ALA A 41 3.10 -6.79 29.59
N ARG A 42 2.43 -5.65 29.77
CA ARG A 42 2.13 -5.06 31.09
C ARG A 42 0.96 -5.70 31.82
N THR A 43 -0.01 -6.21 31.07
CA THR A 43 -1.24 -6.80 31.62
C THR A 43 -1.27 -8.32 31.47
N PHE A 44 -0.16 -8.92 31.03
CA PHE A 44 -0.07 -10.34 30.77
C PHE A 44 -0.01 -11.14 32.08
N ASP A 45 -1.00 -12.00 32.26
CA ASP A 45 -1.08 -13.00 33.31
C ASP A 45 -0.80 -14.38 32.70
N ALA A 46 0.40 -14.91 32.99
CA ALA A 46 0.94 -16.10 32.33
C ALA A 46 0.32 -17.40 32.86
N SER A 47 -0.12 -18.26 31.95
CA SER A 47 -0.27 -19.71 32.16
C SER A 47 1.06 -20.41 31.85
N LYS A 48 1.30 -21.57 32.46
CA LYS A 48 2.54 -22.36 32.32
C LYS A 48 2.66 -23.12 30.98
N ASP A 49 1.78 -22.85 30.02
CA ASP A 49 1.71 -23.59 28.76
C ASP A 49 2.57 -22.91 27.69
N ASN A 50 3.40 -23.69 26.99
CA ASN A 50 4.20 -23.18 25.88
C ASN A 50 3.35 -23.00 24.63
N CYS A 51 3.62 -21.95 23.85
CA CYS A 51 2.92 -21.65 22.60
C CYS A 51 3.87 -21.07 21.55
N SER A 52 3.54 -21.25 20.28
CA SER A 52 4.21 -20.62 19.14
C SER A 52 3.29 -19.65 18.40
N THR A 53 2.00 -19.95 18.40
CA THR A 53 0.96 -19.15 17.76
C THR A 53 -0.19 -18.86 18.73
N PRO A 54 -1.01 -17.82 18.49
CA PRO A 54 -2.22 -17.59 19.27
C PRO A 54 -3.21 -18.78 19.26
N VAL A 55 -3.18 -19.60 18.20
CA VAL A 55 -4.04 -20.77 18.05
C VAL A 55 -3.70 -21.85 19.09
N ASP A 56 -2.42 -22.01 19.43
CA ASP A 56 -1.95 -23.00 20.41
C ASP A 56 -2.57 -22.77 21.80
N CYS A 57 -2.88 -21.52 22.14
CA CYS A 57 -3.50 -21.14 23.41
C CYS A 57 -5.02 -21.26 23.42
N ASN A 58 -5.65 -21.36 22.25
CA ASN A 58 -7.12 -21.43 22.12
C ASN A 58 -7.69 -22.84 22.32
N TYR A 59 -6.85 -23.86 22.46
CA TYR A 59 -7.30 -25.25 22.56
C TYR A 59 -8.05 -25.59 23.86
N ARG A 60 -8.01 -24.72 24.89
CA ARG A 60 -8.56 -25.05 26.22
C ARG A 60 -9.32 -23.95 26.96
N ARG A 61 -9.21 -22.66 26.62
CA ARG A 61 -9.88 -21.57 27.36
C ARG A 61 -10.13 -20.36 26.48
N ASP A 62 -11.34 -19.83 26.56
CA ASP A 62 -11.71 -18.57 25.91
C ASP A 62 -10.76 -17.45 26.35
N ASN A 63 -10.30 -16.68 25.36
CA ASN A 63 -9.53 -15.44 25.51
C ASN A 63 -8.06 -15.54 25.93
N MET A 64 -7.39 -16.70 25.80
CA MET A 64 -5.93 -16.78 25.98
C MET A 64 -5.18 -16.32 24.73
N THR A 65 -4.05 -15.63 24.93
CA THR A 65 -3.16 -15.16 23.87
C THR A 65 -1.78 -15.76 24.07
N CYS A 66 -1.08 -16.02 22.95
CA CYS A 66 0.31 -16.43 22.98
C CYS A 66 1.21 -15.21 23.01
N PHE A 67 2.00 -15.07 24.08
CA PHE A 67 2.96 -13.99 24.22
C PHE A 67 4.32 -14.53 24.66
N LYS A 68 5.34 -14.31 23.82
CA LYS A 68 6.73 -14.75 24.07
C LYS A 68 6.87 -16.23 24.46
N GLY A 69 6.16 -17.11 23.76
CA GLY A 69 6.29 -18.53 24.02
C GLY A 69 5.38 -19.06 25.13
N MET A 70 4.58 -18.22 25.78
CA MET A 70 3.69 -18.62 26.87
C MET A 70 2.23 -18.23 26.57
N CYS A 71 1.30 -19.12 26.91
CA CYS A 71 -0.12 -18.78 26.92
C CYS A 71 -0.46 -17.96 28.16
N GLY A 72 -1.37 -17.02 28.04
CA GLY A 72 -1.84 -16.24 29.18
C GLY A 72 -3.01 -15.35 28.83
N ARG A 73 -3.50 -14.61 29.82
CA ARG A 73 -4.55 -13.62 29.64
C ARG A 73 -3.94 -12.23 29.57
N SER A 74 -4.52 -11.37 28.75
CA SER A 74 -4.16 -9.96 28.64
C SER A 74 -5.44 -9.15 28.60
N ALA A 75 -5.42 -8.00 29.26
CA ALA A 75 -6.51 -7.02 29.18
C ALA A 75 -6.45 -6.21 27.87
N ALA A 76 -5.29 -6.18 27.20
CA ALA A 76 -5.12 -5.47 25.95
C ALA A 76 -5.84 -6.20 24.80
N ARG A 77 -6.68 -5.46 24.06
CA ARG A 77 -7.39 -5.93 22.87
C ARG A 77 -7.34 -4.84 21.79
N MET A 78 -7.25 -5.25 20.54
CA MET A 78 -7.51 -4.36 19.41
C MET A 78 -9.02 -4.27 19.18
N HIS A 79 -9.50 -3.09 18.83
CA HIS A 79 -10.87 -2.87 18.38
C HIS A 79 -10.85 -2.09 17.08
N GLN A 80 -11.79 -2.37 16.19
CA GLN A 80 -11.93 -1.61 14.95
C GLN A 80 -12.37 -0.18 15.28
N ALA A 81 -11.71 0.79 14.66
CA ALA A 81 -11.99 2.21 14.84
C ALA A 81 -12.10 2.85 13.45
N PHE A 82 -13.31 2.82 12.90
CA PHE A 82 -13.69 3.56 11.70
C PHE A 82 -15.01 4.30 11.97
N SER A 83 -15.36 5.25 11.10
CA SER A 83 -16.54 6.07 11.28
C SER A 83 -17.82 5.23 11.33
N PRO A 84 -18.73 5.45 12.31
CA PRO A 84 -20.04 4.79 12.33
C PRO A 84 -20.90 5.07 11.09
N ALA A 85 -20.64 6.17 10.39
CA ALA A 85 -21.33 6.51 9.14
C ALA A 85 -20.85 5.69 7.94
N MET A 86 -19.74 4.97 8.05
CA MET A 86 -19.21 4.13 6.98
C MET A 86 -19.64 2.68 7.20
N TYR A 87 -20.10 2.04 6.14
CA TYR A 87 -20.48 0.62 6.15
C TYR A 87 -19.93 -0.09 4.92
N TRP A 88 -19.73 -1.41 5.03
CA TRP A 88 -19.35 -2.20 3.87
C TRP A 88 -20.60 -2.69 3.13
N ASN A 89 -20.75 -2.27 1.88
CA ASN A 89 -21.81 -2.76 1.01
C ASN A 89 -21.34 -4.04 0.31
N TYR A 90 -21.79 -5.19 0.83
CA TYR A 90 -21.44 -6.51 0.31
C TYR A 90 -21.96 -6.78 -1.10
N THR A 91 -23.01 -6.10 -1.57
CA THR A 91 -23.59 -6.31 -2.90
C THR A 91 -22.70 -5.76 -4.00
N ILE A 92 -22.13 -4.57 -3.79
CA ILE A 92 -21.25 -3.90 -4.76
C ILE A 92 -19.77 -3.99 -4.39
N ASN A 93 -19.46 -4.65 -3.26
CA ASN A 93 -18.13 -4.85 -2.73
C ASN A 93 -17.34 -3.54 -2.54
N LYS A 94 -17.99 -2.53 -1.95
CA LYS A 94 -17.42 -1.18 -1.73
C LYS A 94 -17.83 -0.62 -0.37
N TRP A 95 -17.04 0.31 0.14
CA TRP A 95 -17.46 1.17 1.25
C TRP A 95 -18.61 2.08 0.80
N GLY A 96 -19.69 2.06 1.57
CA GLY A 96 -20.81 2.98 1.48
C GLY A 96 -20.78 4.00 2.61
N LEU A 97 -21.52 5.08 2.41
CA LEU A 97 -21.73 6.13 3.40
C LEU A 97 -23.22 6.24 3.73
N ASP A 98 -23.54 6.25 5.01
CA ASP A 98 -24.86 6.62 5.50
C ASP A 98 -24.93 8.15 5.55
N GLU A 99 -25.82 8.76 4.75
CA GLU A 99 -25.91 10.21 4.61
C GLU A 99 -26.43 10.91 5.87
N GLU A 100 -27.26 10.23 6.67
CA GLU A 100 -27.77 10.82 7.91
C GLU A 100 -26.68 10.81 8.98
N LEU A 101 -26.03 9.68 9.18
CA LEU A 101 -24.91 9.56 10.12
C LEU A 101 -23.70 10.38 9.65
N GLY A 102 -23.47 10.49 8.35
CA GLY A 102 -22.36 11.24 7.77
C GLY A 102 -22.40 12.75 8.07
N LYS A 103 -23.55 13.29 8.49
CA LYS A 103 -23.66 14.68 8.96
C LYS A 103 -23.14 14.87 10.38
N SER A 104 -23.13 13.80 11.19
CA SER A 104 -22.76 13.83 12.61
C SER A 104 -21.41 13.19 12.90
N PHE A 105 -20.93 12.29 12.04
CA PHE A 105 -19.67 11.59 12.21
C PHE A 105 -18.66 11.97 11.12
N SER A 106 -17.38 11.96 11.47
CA SER A 106 -16.28 12.24 10.54
C SER A 106 -16.16 11.13 9.50
N THR A 107 -16.05 11.47 8.22
CA THR A 107 -16.04 10.53 7.09
C THR A 107 -14.81 10.79 6.22
N VAL A 108 -13.64 10.50 6.79
CA VAL A 108 -12.35 10.68 6.09
C VAL A 108 -11.98 9.38 5.40
N ALA A 109 -11.69 9.47 4.10
CA ALA A 109 -11.11 8.38 3.32
C ALA A 109 -9.76 8.84 2.74
N GLU A 110 -8.77 7.97 2.80
CA GLU A 110 -7.47 8.15 2.17
C GLU A 110 -7.57 7.68 0.71
N SER A 111 -7.03 8.46 -0.23
CA SER A 111 -6.96 8.03 -1.63
C SER A 111 -6.03 6.83 -1.74
N ASP A 112 -6.44 5.81 -2.50
CA ASP A 112 -5.49 4.77 -2.89
C ASP A 112 -4.43 5.35 -3.84
N TRP A 113 -3.19 4.93 -3.66
CA TRP A 113 -2.07 5.36 -4.48
C TRP A 113 -1.23 4.16 -4.90
N MET A 114 -0.71 4.23 -6.12
CA MET A 114 0.24 3.23 -6.59
C MET A 114 1.52 3.30 -5.74
N ALA A 115 2.15 2.15 -5.49
CA ALA A 115 3.35 2.01 -4.66
C ALA A 115 4.59 2.81 -5.14
N ASN A 116 4.45 3.57 -6.22
CA ASN A 116 5.51 4.27 -6.92
C ASN A 116 5.50 5.78 -6.60
N ILE A 117 5.07 6.17 -5.39
CA ILE A 117 5.20 7.56 -4.94
C ILE A 117 6.69 7.87 -4.81
N GLY A 118 7.19 8.72 -5.68
CA GLY A 118 8.56 9.17 -5.67
C GLY A 118 8.68 10.55 -6.27
N ALA A 119 9.68 11.29 -5.81
CA ALA A 119 10.08 12.54 -6.44
C ALA A 119 11.33 12.28 -7.29
N ARG A 120 11.36 12.84 -8.51
CA ARG A 120 12.55 12.84 -9.36
C ARG A 120 12.85 14.26 -9.82
N MET A 121 14.13 14.59 -9.85
CA MET A 121 14.62 15.85 -10.43
C MET A 121 15.24 15.54 -11.78
N PHE A 122 14.93 16.35 -12.78
CA PHE A 122 15.52 16.26 -14.11
C PHE A 122 15.69 17.66 -14.69
N MET A 123 16.69 17.85 -15.54
CA MET A 123 16.80 19.07 -16.33
C MET A 123 15.78 18.99 -17.45
N GLN A 124 14.93 20.00 -17.55
CA GLN A 124 13.96 20.12 -18.63
C GLN A 124 14.60 20.94 -19.75
N ASP A 125 14.66 20.36 -20.96
CA ASP A 125 15.06 21.10 -22.15
C ASP A 125 14.04 22.20 -22.49
N THR A 126 14.49 23.21 -23.24
CA THR A 126 13.58 24.26 -23.69
C THR A 126 12.62 23.72 -24.75
N ALA A 127 11.38 24.21 -24.77
CA ALA A 127 10.39 23.82 -25.77
C ALA A 127 10.87 24.03 -27.23
N GLY A 128 11.82 24.94 -27.45
CA GLY A 128 12.48 25.13 -28.74
C GLY A 128 13.31 23.93 -29.19
N HIS A 129 14.09 23.33 -28.28
CA HIS A 129 14.90 22.15 -28.60
C HIS A 129 14.02 20.94 -28.95
N ASP A 130 12.94 20.69 -28.20
CA ASP A 130 12.01 19.60 -28.49
C ASP A 130 11.37 19.74 -29.88
N ASN A 131 10.96 20.96 -30.25
CA ASN A 131 10.39 21.24 -31.56
C ASN A 131 11.40 21.02 -32.70
N ILE A 132 12.66 21.43 -32.52
CA ILE A 132 13.72 21.22 -33.53
C ILE A 132 14.00 19.72 -33.69
N MET A 133 14.07 18.97 -32.58
CA MET A 133 14.28 17.52 -32.62
C MET A 133 13.12 16.81 -33.32
N PHE A 134 11.89 17.21 -33.03
CA PHE A 134 10.71 16.68 -33.71
C PHE A 134 10.71 16.98 -35.22
N LEU A 135 10.96 18.24 -35.61
CA LEU A 135 10.96 18.65 -37.02
C LEU A 135 12.08 17.99 -37.82
N SER A 136 13.29 17.90 -37.25
CA SER A 136 14.41 17.22 -37.90
C SER A 136 14.14 15.71 -38.10
N GLY A 137 13.51 15.07 -37.13
CA GLY A 137 13.01 13.69 -37.25
C GLY A 137 11.95 13.53 -38.35
N ALA A 138 11.01 14.47 -38.45
CA ALA A 138 10.00 14.46 -39.50
C ALA A 138 10.60 14.63 -40.91
N VAL A 139 11.53 15.57 -41.08
CA VAL A 139 12.19 15.83 -42.37
C VAL A 139 13.02 14.64 -42.83
N THR A 140 13.80 14.02 -41.94
CA THR A 140 14.60 12.84 -42.28
C THR A 140 13.73 11.63 -42.65
N THR A 141 12.60 11.45 -41.98
CA THR A 141 11.61 10.41 -42.32
C THR A 141 10.98 10.68 -43.70
N ALA A 142 10.59 11.93 -43.99
CA ALA A 142 10.03 12.28 -45.29
C ALA A 142 11.05 12.09 -46.42
N ALA A 143 12.31 12.48 -46.19
CA ALA A 143 13.40 12.33 -47.17
C ALA A 143 13.69 10.85 -47.48
N THR A 144 13.66 9.96 -46.48
CA THR A 144 13.84 8.52 -46.69
C THR A 144 12.69 7.90 -47.47
N VAL A 145 11.44 8.28 -47.18
CA VAL A 145 10.28 7.83 -47.97
C VAL A 145 10.37 8.32 -49.42
N ALA A 146 10.71 9.59 -49.63
CA ALA A 146 10.90 10.15 -50.96
C ALA A 146 12.03 9.43 -51.71
N ALA A 147 13.18 9.19 -51.07
CA ALA A 147 14.29 8.44 -51.65
C ALA A 147 13.89 7.01 -52.01
N TRP A 148 13.10 6.33 -51.17
CA TRP A 148 12.59 4.99 -51.47
C TRP A 148 11.63 4.97 -52.65
N LEU A 149 10.69 5.92 -52.72
CA LEU A 149 9.76 6.05 -53.86
C LEU A 149 10.48 6.35 -55.17
N LEU A 150 11.45 7.27 -55.13
CA LEU A 150 12.29 7.62 -56.28
C LEU A 150 13.16 6.44 -56.71
N GLY A 151 13.77 5.73 -55.75
CA GLY A 151 14.51 4.50 -55.99
C GLY A 151 13.63 3.45 -56.66
N ARG A 152 12.44 3.16 -56.11
CA ARG A 152 11.50 2.20 -56.69
C ARG A 152 11.12 2.57 -58.13
N ARG A 153 10.92 3.85 -58.43
CA ARG A 153 10.63 4.33 -59.78
C ARG A 153 11.83 4.16 -60.72
N TYR A 154 13.04 4.49 -60.26
CA TYR A 154 14.27 4.33 -61.03
C TYR A 154 14.59 2.86 -61.32
N PHE A 155 14.60 2.01 -60.29
CA PHE A 155 14.87 0.58 -60.44
C PHE A 155 13.75 -0.16 -61.18
N GLY A 156 12.47 0.20 -60.96
CA GLY A 156 11.35 -0.36 -61.72
C GLY A 156 11.39 0.01 -63.21
N ALA A 157 11.81 1.23 -63.55
CA ALA A 157 11.99 1.64 -64.94
C ALA A 157 13.21 0.99 -65.60
N LYS A 158 14.29 0.74 -64.85
CA LYS A 158 15.56 0.25 -65.40
C LYS A 158 15.66 -1.27 -65.48
N TYR A 159 14.98 -2.01 -64.61
CA TYR A 159 15.14 -3.46 -64.50
C TYR A 159 13.94 -4.30 -64.95
N LYS A 160 12.82 -3.70 -65.42
CA LYS A 160 11.57 -4.41 -65.79
C LYS A 160 11.37 -5.66 -64.92
N LEU A 161 11.17 -5.44 -63.63
CA LEU A 161 10.79 -6.51 -62.72
C LEU A 161 9.37 -6.94 -63.13
N GLU A 162 9.29 -8.01 -63.93
CA GLU A 162 8.07 -8.80 -64.18
C GLU A 162 7.60 -9.48 -62.89
#